data_AF-W7MLE3-F1
#
_entry.id   AF-W7MLE3-F1
#
_cell.length_a   1.000
_cell.length_b   1.000
_cell.length_c   1.000
_cell.angle_alpha   90.00
_cell.angle_beta   90.00
_cell.angle_gamma   90.00
#
_symmetry.space_group_name_H-M   'P 1'
#
loop_
_entity.id
_entity.type
_entity.pdbx_description
1 polymer ?
#
loop_
_entity_poly.entity_id
_entity_poly.type
_entity_poly.pdbx_seq_one_letter_code
_entity_poly.pdbx_strand_id
1 'polypeptide(L)'
;MKVNQFLGEVVNGTKVLNENSYNFVIFGTPSPEEPWGWQVFGHHLCMNCFMVGTQMVLSPVFMGAEPNIIDEGPHEGLELFVDQE
;
A
#
# COMPACT_ATOMS: atom_id res chain seq x y z
N MET A 1 7.71 7.39 3.40
CA MET A 1 6.84 8.55 3.24
C MET A 1 6.35 9.06 4.57
N LYS A 2 6.44 10.38 4.74
CA LYS A 2 6.06 11.11 5.96
C LYS A 2 4.60 10.90 6.36
N VAL A 3 3.69 10.83 5.38
CA VAL A 3 2.26 10.64 5.63
C VAL A 3 1.96 9.28 6.26
N ASN A 4 2.62 8.20 5.80
CA ASN A 4 2.46 6.88 6.43
C ASN A 4 3.04 6.80 7.85
N GLN A 5 4.16 7.50 8.10
CA GLN A 5 4.70 7.66 9.46
C GLN A 5 3.72 8.41 10.36
N PHE A 6 3.15 9.50 9.86
CA PHE A 6 2.16 10.30 10.58
C PHE A 6 0.91 9.48 10.94
N LEU A 7 0.35 8.71 9.99
CA LEU A 7 -0.73 7.77 10.30
C LEU A 7 -0.33 6.82 11.43
N GLY A 8 0.88 6.25 11.36
CA GLY A 8 1.40 5.36 12.38
C GLY A 8 1.49 5.98 13.77
N GLU A 9 1.78 7.27 13.86
CA GLU A 9 1.77 8.01 15.13
C GLU A 9 0.34 8.23 15.62
N VAL A 10 -0.56 8.69 14.74
CA VAL A 10 -1.99 8.94 15.05
C VAL A 10 -2.68 7.68 15.59
N VAL A 11 -2.42 6.52 14.98
CA VAL A 11 -3.08 5.25 15.37
C VAL A 11 -2.25 4.41 16.35
N ASN A 12 -1.12 4.93 16.86
CA ASN A 12 -0.18 4.20 17.72
C ASN A 12 0.30 2.86 17.10
N GLY A 13 0.54 2.87 15.79
CA GLY A 13 0.85 1.72 14.94
C GLY A 13 2.22 1.77 14.25
N THR A 14 3.17 2.58 14.72
CA THR A 14 4.46 2.84 14.04
C THR A 14 5.31 1.60 13.72
N LYS A 15 5.11 0.49 14.43
CA LYS A 15 5.78 -0.78 14.10
C LYS A 15 5.37 -1.34 12.74
N VAL A 16 4.17 -1.01 12.27
CA VAL A 16 3.60 -1.48 11.01
C VAL A 16 3.49 -0.33 10.01
N LEU A 17 3.19 0.87 10.49
CA LEU A 17 2.98 2.07 9.68
C LEU A 17 4.11 3.07 9.97
N ASN A 18 5.21 2.98 9.24
CA ASN A 18 6.32 3.93 9.34
C ASN A 18 6.74 4.43 7.97
N GLU A 19 7.73 5.31 7.95
CA GLU A 19 8.23 5.91 6.72
C GLU A 19 8.63 4.87 5.65
N ASN A 20 9.11 3.70 6.05
CA ASN A 20 9.68 2.70 5.15
C ASN A 20 8.79 1.45 4.99
N SER A 21 7.57 1.47 5.52
CA SER A 21 6.70 0.30 5.51
C SER A 21 6.21 -0.07 4.12
N TYR A 22 6.59 -1.27 3.68
CA TYR A 22 5.94 -2.02 2.61
C TYR A 22 5.62 -3.41 3.15
N ASN A 23 4.49 -3.95 2.73
CA ASN A 23 4.05 -5.28 3.08
C ASN A 23 3.89 -6.11 1.81
N PHE A 24 4.19 -7.40 1.93
CA PHE A 24 4.06 -8.37 0.86
C PHE A 24 3.30 -9.59 1.38
N VAL A 25 2.28 -10.02 0.65
CA VAL A 25 1.49 -11.21 0.98
C VAL A 25 1.41 -12.12 -0.23
N ILE A 26 1.55 -13.42 0.00
CA ILE A 26 1.32 -14.47 -0.99
C ILE A 26 -0.01 -15.14 -0.67
N PHE A 27 -0.84 -15.33 -1.69
CA PHE A 27 -2.09 -16.09 -1.64
C PHE A 27 -1.91 -17.41 -2.38
N GLY A 28 -2.10 -18.52 -1.67
CA GLY A 28 -1.86 -19.86 -2.21
C GLY A 28 -0.38 -20.20 -2.29
N THR A 29 -0.06 -21.14 -3.18
CA THR A 29 1.32 -21.62 -3.40
C THR A 29 1.76 -21.22 -4.80
N PRO A 30 2.90 -20.51 -4.96
CA PRO A 30 3.42 -20.18 -6.28
C PRO A 30 3.53 -21.41 -7.18
N SER A 31 2.90 -21.34 -8.34
CA SER A 31 2.77 -22.46 -9.27
C SER A 31 2.78 -21.97 -10.72
N PRO A 32 3.38 -22.74 -11.65
CA PRO A 32 3.26 -22.46 -13.08
C PRO A 32 1.88 -22.84 -13.66
N GLU A 33 1.17 -23.78 -13.04
CA GLU A 33 -0.10 -24.30 -13.56
C GLU A 33 -1.32 -23.93 -12.70
N GLU A 34 -1.16 -23.89 -11.38
CA GLU A 34 -2.26 -23.69 -10.44
C GLU A 34 -2.49 -22.20 -10.12
N PRO A 35 -3.73 -21.78 -9.80
CA PRO A 35 -4.00 -20.40 -9.41
C PRO A 35 -3.27 -19.98 -8.13
N TRP A 36 -2.62 -18.82 -8.18
CA TRP A 36 -2.03 -18.17 -7.01
C TRP A 36 -1.92 -16.67 -7.23
N GLY A 37 -1.56 -15.92 -6.21
CA GLY A 37 -1.36 -14.48 -6.36
C GLY A 37 -0.49 -13.90 -5.26
N TRP A 38 -0.24 -12.61 -5.41
CA TRP A 38 0.48 -11.84 -4.42
C TRP A 38 -0.05 -10.41 -4.38
N GLN A 39 0.17 -9.75 -3.25
CA GLN A 39 -0.16 -8.35 -3.06
C GLN A 39 1.05 -7.62 -2.47
N VAL A 40 1.37 -6.46 -3.02
CA VAL A 40 2.25 -5.47 -2.40
C VAL A 40 1.38 -4.32 -1.93
N PHE A 41 1.49 -3.95 -0.65
CA PHE A 41 0.70 -2.84 -0.10
C PHE A 41 1.42 -2.04 0.97
N GLY A 42 0.90 -0.85 1.26
CA GLY A 42 1.51 0.13 2.15
C GLY A 42 2.11 1.30 1.37
N HIS A 43 2.68 2.27 2.09
CA HIS A 43 3.30 3.45 1.48
C HIS A 43 2.43 4.22 0.48
N HIS A 44 1.09 4.07 0.49
CA HIS A 44 0.14 4.66 -0.46
C HIS A 44 -0.10 3.91 -1.79
N LEU A 45 0.34 2.65 -1.86
CA LEU A 45 0.04 1.73 -2.96
C LEU A 45 -0.61 0.46 -2.41
N CYS A 46 -1.58 -0.09 -3.14
CA CYS A 46 -2.04 -1.47 -2.98
C CYS A 46 -2.20 -2.07 -4.37
N MET A 47 -1.38 -3.07 -4.69
CA MET A 47 -1.36 -3.72 -6.00
C MET A 47 -1.55 -5.22 -5.81
N ASN A 48 -2.55 -5.76 -6.50
CA ASN A 48 -2.83 -7.19 -6.54
C ASN A 48 -2.38 -7.78 -7.86
N CYS A 49 -1.77 -8.97 -7.79
CA CYS A 49 -1.44 -9.78 -8.94
C CYS A 49 -2.03 -11.17 -8.76
N PHE A 50 -2.78 -11.62 -9.77
CA PHE A 50 -3.33 -12.96 -9.85
C PHE A 50 -2.77 -13.68 -11.08
N MET A 51 -2.30 -14.92 -10.86
CA MET A 51 -1.71 -15.79 -11.86
C MET A 51 -2.58 -17.03 -12.03
N VAL A 52 -2.90 -17.38 -13.28
CA VAL A 52 -3.56 -18.65 -13.63
C VAL A 52 -3.06 -19.15 -14.99
N GLY A 53 -2.37 -20.29 -15.00
CA GLY A 53 -1.66 -20.77 -16.19
C GLY A 53 -0.73 -19.69 -16.76
N THR A 54 -0.96 -19.27 -18.00
CA THR A 54 -0.19 -18.21 -18.66
C THR A 54 -0.75 -16.80 -18.47
N GLN A 55 -1.88 -16.65 -17.79
CA GLN A 55 -2.54 -15.35 -17.60
C GLN A 55 -2.07 -14.68 -16.31
N MET A 56 -1.74 -13.39 -16.42
CA MET A 56 -1.47 -12.48 -15.31
C MET A 56 -2.54 -11.38 -15.30
N VAL A 57 -3.14 -11.13 -14.14
CA VAL A 57 -4.11 -10.04 -13.93
C VAL A 57 -3.59 -9.13 -12.84
N LEU A 58 -3.34 -7.86 -13.20
CA LEU A 58 -2.95 -6.80 -12.28
C LEU A 58 -4.18 -5.94 -11.92
N SER A 59 -5.03 -6.47 -11.05
CA SER A 59 -6.24 -5.78 -10.58
C SER A 59 -6.77 -6.44 -9.30
N PRO A 60 -7.32 -5.67 -8.34
CA PRO A 60 -7.37 -4.20 -8.33
C PRO A 60 -6.02 -3.56 -8.00
N VAL A 61 -5.79 -2.36 -8.52
CA VAL A 61 -4.70 -1.46 -8.12
C VAL A 61 -5.32 -0.21 -7.52
N PHE A 62 -4.84 0.18 -6.34
CA PHE A 62 -5.25 1.37 -5.63
C PHE A 62 -4.04 2.21 -5.26
N MET A 63 -4.14 3.52 -5.47
CA MET A 63 -3.17 4.51 -5.02
C MET A 63 -3.94 5.56 -4.24
N GLY A 64 -3.49 5.84 -3.02
CA GLY A 64 -4.18 6.76 -2.15
C GLY A 64 -3.57 6.83 -0.76
N ALA A 65 -3.94 7.86 -0.01
CA ALA A 65 -3.43 8.12 1.33
C ALA A 65 -4.56 8.31 2.33
N GLU A 66 -4.39 7.72 3.50
CA GLU A 66 -5.19 8.01 4.70
C GLU A 66 -4.20 8.21 5.86
N PRO A 67 -4.21 9.37 6.54
CA PRO A 67 -4.81 10.62 6.07
C PRO A 67 -4.13 11.08 4.77
N ASN A 68 -4.81 11.89 3.95
CA ASN A 68 -4.20 12.49 2.76
C ASN A 68 -3.46 13.80 3.04
N ILE A 69 -3.71 14.41 4.21
CA ILE A 69 -3.06 15.62 4.70
C ILE A 69 -2.46 15.35 6.09
N ILE A 70 -1.28 15.92 6.36
CA ILE A 70 -0.73 16.05 7.71
C ILE A 70 -1.19 17.41 8.25
N ASP A 71 -1.95 17.42 9.32
CA ASP A 71 -2.58 18.62 9.90
C ASP A 71 -1.87 19.12 11.18
N GLU A 72 -0.84 18.42 11.66
CA GLU A 72 -0.04 18.86 12.79
C GLU A 72 1.44 18.42 12.72
N GLY A 73 2.28 19.08 13.52
CA GLY A 73 3.68 18.70 13.70
C GLY A 73 4.64 19.19 12.61
N PRO A 74 5.87 18.66 12.54
CA PRO A 74 6.94 19.19 11.68
C PRO A 74 6.69 19.11 10.17
N HIS A 75 5.63 18.41 9.76
CA HIS A 75 5.27 18.18 8.37
C HIS A 75 3.83 18.62 8.05
N GLU A 76 3.23 19.45 8.91
CA GLU A 76 1.93 20.09 8.70
C GLU A 76 1.84 20.72 7.29
N GLY A 77 0.71 20.52 6.63
CA GLY A 77 0.42 20.97 5.27
C GLY A 77 0.92 20.06 4.16
N LEU A 78 1.64 18.96 4.48
CA LEU A 78 1.95 17.95 3.48
C LEU A 78 0.67 17.22 3.06
N GLU A 79 0.33 17.34 1.77
CA GLU A 79 -0.86 16.72 1.19
C GLU A 79 -0.48 15.83 0.00
N LEU A 80 -1.12 14.67 -0.12
CA LEU A 80 -0.93 13.70 -1.20
C LEU A 80 -2.23 13.46 -1.95
N PHE A 81 -2.12 13.07 -3.23
CA PHE A 81 -3.27 12.71 -4.09
C PHE A 81 -4.33 13.82 -4.23
N VAL A 82 -3.87 15.09 -4.31
CA VAL A 82 -4.73 16.28 -4.44
C VAL A 82 -5.41 16.40 -5.80
N ASP A 83 -4.76 15.92 -6.85
CA ASP A 83 -5.31 15.85 -8.21
C ASP A 83 -5.50 14.37 -8.58
N GLN A 84 -6.75 13.97 -8.84
CA GLN A 84 -7.07 12.70 -9.49
C GLN A 84 -7.21 12.96 -10.99
N GLU A 85 -6.17 12.68 -11.78
CA GLU A 85 -6.36 12.31 -13.19
C GLU A 85 -6.64 10.81 -13.31
#